data_AF-A0A2M6NZR1-F1
#
_entry.id   AF-A0A2M6NZR1-F1
#
_cell.length_a   1.000
_cell.length_b   1.000
_cell.length_c   1.000
_cell.angle_alpha   90.00
_cell.angle_beta   90.00
_cell.angle_gamma   90.00
#
_symmetry.space_group_name_H-M   'P 1'
#
loop_
_entity.id
_entity.type
_entity.pdbx_description
1 polymer ?
#
loop_
_entity_poly.entity_id
_entity_poly.type
_entity_poly.pdbx_seq_one_letter_code
_entity_poly.pdbx_strand_id
1 'polypeptide(L)'
;MAWTSPGDDAGVGTAAAYDIRYSTSLISEANWASATQVIGEPVPSIAGSSESVTVSSLTANTTYYFAIKTSDEVPNTSAISNIPSATTLALGTEASNLVVDTTSVVVGGGSKTLQGITLENTGASNITITEMTVSWTGGASGNKMKTITIDGTQVFSGNSNSGSITNITDTLLATGGGVIPLDSITFSKNIPGTTFDILFTMSDASTKNVTGITP
;
A
#
# COMPACT_ATOMS: atom_id res chain seq x y z
N MET A 1 -19.64 1.05 -9.17
CA MET A 1 -21.03 0.74 -8.74
C MET A 1 -21.81 0.26 -9.96
N ALA A 2 -22.69 -0.72 -9.82
CA ALA A 2 -23.53 -1.22 -10.91
C ALA A 2 -25.01 -1.28 -10.48
N TRP A 3 -25.92 -0.93 -11.37
CA TRP A 3 -27.37 -0.93 -11.13
C TRP A 3 -28.13 -1.30 -12.40
N THR A 4 -29.45 -1.48 -12.26
CA THR A 4 -30.35 -1.67 -13.40
C THR A 4 -31.09 -0.37 -13.67
N SER A 5 -31.06 0.12 -14.91
CA SER A 5 -31.74 1.35 -15.33
C SER A 5 -33.23 1.25 -15.02
N PRO A 6 -33.82 2.19 -14.25
CA PRO A 6 -35.26 2.27 -14.07
C PRO A 6 -35.91 2.86 -15.32
N GLY A 7 -37.14 2.45 -15.62
CA GLY A 7 -37.94 3.09 -16.67
C GLY A 7 -38.50 4.43 -16.21
N ASP A 8 -38.97 5.20 -17.19
CA ASP A 8 -39.56 6.53 -17.06
C ASP A 8 -40.95 6.47 -16.39
N ASP A 9 -41.81 5.59 -16.89
CA ASP A 9 -43.16 5.32 -16.38
C ASP A 9 -43.28 3.88 -15.90
N ALA A 10 -43.22 3.66 -14.57
CA ALA A 10 -43.46 2.35 -13.96
C ALA A 10 -42.63 1.18 -14.58
N GLY A 11 -41.44 1.47 -15.12
CA GLY A 11 -40.54 0.49 -15.76
C GLY A 11 -40.54 0.50 -17.29
N VAL A 12 -41.24 1.42 -17.95
CA VAL A 12 -41.21 1.61 -19.41
C VAL A 12 -40.53 2.94 -19.74
N GLY A 13 -39.72 2.98 -20.80
CA GLY A 13 -39.03 4.20 -21.24
C GLY A 13 -37.58 4.29 -20.74
N THR A 14 -37.02 5.49 -20.79
CA THR A 14 -35.63 5.81 -20.42
C THR A 14 -35.67 7.01 -19.50
N ALA A 15 -35.09 6.93 -18.31
CA ALA A 15 -34.94 8.12 -17.47
C ALA A 15 -34.12 9.20 -18.20
N ALA A 16 -34.41 10.47 -17.98
CA ALA A 16 -33.66 11.56 -18.60
C ALA A 16 -32.29 11.76 -17.94
N ALA A 17 -32.16 11.53 -16.63
CA ALA A 17 -30.89 11.65 -15.91
C ALA A 17 -30.83 10.81 -14.63
N TYR A 18 -29.59 10.56 -14.18
CA TYR A 18 -29.28 10.07 -12.84
C TYR A 18 -28.72 11.21 -11.98
N ASP A 19 -29.13 11.28 -10.71
CA ASP A 19 -28.40 11.95 -9.63
C ASP A 19 -27.89 10.84 -8.71
N ILE A 20 -26.60 10.49 -8.86
CA ILE A 20 -25.94 9.46 -8.07
C ILE A 20 -25.14 10.15 -6.98
N ARG A 21 -25.38 9.77 -5.72
CA ARG A 21 -24.68 10.34 -4.58
C ARG A 21 -24.02 9.31 -3.71
N TYR A 22 -22.99 9.76 -2.99
CA TYR A 22 -22.28 8.98 -2.00
C TYR A 22 -22.02 9.77 -0.72
N SER A 23 -21.89 9.07 0.40
CA SER A 23 -21.61 9.65 1.72
C SER A 23 -20.96 8.63 2.64
N THR A 24 -20.20 9.10 3.63
CA THR A 24 -19.69 8.25 4.73
C THR A 24 -20.75 8.03 5.83
N SER A 25 -21.85 8.78 5.79
CA SER A 25 -23.05 8.55 6.61
C SER A 25 -24.13 7.85 5.77
N LEU A 26 -25.01 7.09 6.43
CA LEU A 26 -26.16 6.48 5.75
C LEU A 26 -27.02 7.57 5.08
N ILE A 27 -27.30 7.40 3.78
CA ILE A 27 -28.11 8.34 3.00
C ILE A 27 -29.59 8.12 3.29
N SER A 28 -30.36 9.20 3.34
CA SER A 28 -31.83 9.23 3.50
C SER A 28 -32.40 10.45 2.78
N GLU A 29 -33.73 10.51 2.62
CA GLU A 29 -34.38 11.67 1.98
C GLU A 29 -34.05 12.98 2.71
N ALA A 30 -33.96 12.93 4.04
CA ALA A 30 -33.67 14.09 4.88
C ALA A 30 -32.24 14.64 4.68
N ASN A 31 -31.29 13.82 4.23
CA ASN A 31 -29.88 14.21 4.08
C ASN A 31 -29.35 14.14 2.64
N TRP A 32 -30.21 13.85 1.65
CA TRP A 32 -29.83 13.74 0.23
C TRP A 32 -29.00 14.92 -0.27
N ALA A 33 -29.46 16.14 0.02
CA ALA A 33 -28.81 17.38 -0.41
C ALA A 33 -27.39 17.57 0.18
N SER A 34 -27.09 16.89 1.30
CA SER A 34 -25.77 16.91 1.95
C SER A 34 -24.82 15.81 1.47
N ALA A 35 -25.33 14.78 0.78
CA ALA A 35 -24.51 13.75 0.18
C ALA A 35 -23.77 14.31 -1.05
N THR A 36 -22.58 13.78 -1.32
CA THR A 36 -21.73 14.26 -2.44
C THR A 36 -22.21 13.62 -3.74
N GLN A 37 -22.43 14.43 -4.78
CA GLN A 37 -22.80 13.94 -6.10
C GLN A 37 -21.59 13.32 -6.81
N VAL A 38 -21.80 12.20 -7.48
CA VAL A 38 -20.83 11.55 -8.36
C VAL A 38 -20.70 12.37 -9.64
N ILE A 39 -19.48 12.59 -10.10
CA ILE A 39 -19.22 13.27 -11.38
C ILE A 39 -19.07 12.21 -12.49
N GLY A 40 -19.65 12.49 -13.65
CA GLY A 40 -19.56 11.59 -14.82
C GLY A 40 -20.61 10.49 -14.80
N GLU A 41 -21.81 10.80 -14.31
CA GLU A 41 -22.97 9.89 -14.40
C GLU A 41 -23.24 9.53 -15.88
N PRO A 42 -23.50 8.26 -16.20
CA PRO A 42 -23.82 7.87 -17.57
C PRO A 42 -25.17 8.46 -17.99
N VAL A 43 -25.36 8.67 -19.29
CA VAL A 43 -26.71 8.91 -19.84
C VAL A 43 -27.53 7.63 -19.63
N PRO A 44 -28.71 7.68 -19.00
CA PRO A 44 -29.51 6.48 -18.79
C PRO A 44 -29.85 5.76 -20.10
N SER A 45 -29.67 4.44 -20.13
CA SER A 45 -30.20 3.57 -21.18
C SER A 45 -31.62 3.12 -20.86
N ILE A 46 -32.25 2.43 -21.82
CA ILE A 46 -33.58 1.84 -21.66
C ILE A 46 -33.72 1.03 -20.37
N ALA A 47 -34.91 1.07 -19.79
CA ALA A 47 -35.26 0.31 -18.60
C ALA A 47 -34.81 -1.16 -18.67
N GLY A 48 -34.25 -1.67 -17.57
CA GLY A 48 -33.74 -3.05 -17.50
C GLY A 48 -32.29 -3.23 -17.97
N SER A 49 -31.67 -2.20 -18.55
CA SER A 49 -30.25 -2.24 -18.91
C SER A 49 -29.35 -2.23 -17.67
N SER A 50 -28.24 -2.96 -17.70
CA SER A 50 -27.20 -2.86 -16.67
C SER A 50 -26.34 -1.63 -16.93
N GLU A 51 -26.25 -0.77 -15.92
CA GLU A 51 -25.50 0.48 -15.96
C GLU A 51 -24.41 0.47 -14.89
N SER A 52 -23.34 1.23 -15.10
CA SER A 52 -22.27 1.35 -14.11
C SER A 52 -21.56 2.69 -14.15
N VAL A 53 -21.00 3.09 -13.02
CA VAL A 53 -20.14 4.27 -12.89
C VAL A 53 -18.96 3.96 -11.97
N THR A 54 -17.80 4.53 -12.30
CA THR A 54 -16.60 4.51 -11.46
C THR A 54 -16.59 5.74 -10.57
N VAL A 55 -16.61 5.54 -9.26
CA VAL A 55 -16.46 6.63 -8.28
C VAL A 55 -15.00 6.65 -7.82
N SER A 56 -14.27 7.70 -8.20
CA SER A 56 -12.85 7.87 -7.90
C SER A 56 -12.60 8.78 -6.69
N SER A 57 -11.34 8.90 -6.27
CA SER A 57 -10.91 9.85 -5.23
C SER A 57 -11.57 9.64 -3.85
N LEU A 58 -11.95 8.39 -3.54
CA LEU A 58 -12.47 8.00 -2.23
C LEU A 58 -11.33 7.82 -1.24
N THR A 59 -11.57 8.16 0.02
CA THR A 59 -10.62 7.92 1.11
C THR A 59 -10.47 6.41 1.32
N ALA A 60 -9.25 5.93 1.50
CA ALA A 60 -8.96 4.53 1.81
C ALA A 60 -9.55 4.10 3.16
N ASN A 61 -9.75 2.80 3.35
CA ASN A 61 -10.33 2.20 4.57
C ASN A 61 -11.60 2.90 5.08
N THR A 62 -12.45 3.38 4.17
CA THR A 62 -13.62 4.19 4.51
C THR A 62 -14.85 3.56 3.89
N THR A 63 -15.89 3.36 4.71
CA THR A 63 -17.20 2.89 4.25
C THR A 63 -17.97 4.03 3.63
N TYR A 64 -18.43 3.81 2.40
CA TYR A 64 -19.31 4.71 1.68
C TYR A 64 -20.66 4.05 1.41
N TYR A 65 -21.71 4.85 1.52
CA TYR A 65 -23.07 4.54 1.14
C TYR A 65 -23.37 5.24 -0.18
N PHE A 66 -24.01 4.53 -1.10
CA PHE A 66 -24.35 5.04 -2.43
C PHE A 66 -25.87 5.01 -2.60
N ALA A 67 -26.42 6.00 -3.31
CA ALA A 67 -27.83 6.04 -3.62
C ALA A 67 -28.06 6.79 -4.94
N ILE A 68 -29.17 6.49 -5.61
CA ILE A 68 -29.52 7.02 -6.92
C ILE A 68 -30.93 7.60 -6.85
N LYS A 69 -31.12 8.76 -7.48
CA LYS A 69 -32.41 9.25 -7.93
C LYS A 69 -32.42 9.35 -9.45
N THR A 70 -33.56 9.10 -10.07
CA THR A 70 -33.76 9.35 -11.50
C THR A 70 -34.76 10.46 -11.72
N SER A 71 -34.59 11.20 -12.82
CA SER A 71 -35.55 12.21 -13.26
C SER A 71 -35.97 11.96 -14.71
N ASP A 72 -37.22 12.30 -15.03
CA ASP A 72 -37.79 12.28 -16.39
C ASP A 72 -37.58 13.62 -17.13
N GLU A 73 -38.11 13.74 -18.35
CA GLU A 73 -38.07 14.97 -19.17
C GLU A 73 -38.94 16.11 -18.62
N VAL A 74 -39.80 15.85 -17.62
CA VAL A 74 -40.71 16.82 -16.99
C VAL A 74 -40.49 16.78 -15.47
N PRO A 75 -39.40 17.40 -14.98
CA PRO A 75 -38.49 16.98 -13.91
C PRO A 75 -39.14 16.33 -12.66
N ASN A 76 -39.81 15.19 -12.83
CA ASN A 76 -40.28 14.35 -11.75
C ASN A 76 -39.10 13.52 -11.28
N THR A 77 -38.70 13.73 -10.03
CA THR A 77 -37.59 12.98 -9.44
C THR A 77 -38.14 11.80 -8.65
N SER A 78 -37.53 10.62 -8.81
CA SER A 78 -37.86 9.42 -8.05
C SER A 78 -37.59 9.59 -6.55
N ALA A 79 -38.16 8.69 -5.74
CA ALA A 79 -37.65 8.43 -4.40
C ALA A 79 -36.20 7.87 -4.47
N ILE A 80 -35.48 7.95 -3.35
CA ILE A 80 -34.15 7.33 -3.20
C ILE A 80 -34.22 5.82 -3.45
N SER A 81 -33.25 5.30 -4.22
CA SER A 81 -33.02 3.86 -4.41
C SER A 81 -32.71 3.12 -3.09
N ASN A 82 -32.45 1.82 -3.15
CA ASN A 82 -31.75 1.15 -2.06
C ASN A 82 -30.38 1.81 -1.80
N ILE A 83 -29.82 1.61 -0.60
CA ILE A 83 -28.60 2.27 -0.15
C ILE A 83 -27.49 1.23 0.06
N PRO A 84 -26.88 0.69 -1.02
CA PRO A 84 -25.75 -0.22 -0.89
C PRO A 84 -24.55 0.50 -0.26
N SER A 85 -23.72 -0.26 0.43
CA SER A 85 -22.46 0.23 0.99
C SER A 85 -21.29 -0.63 0.55
N ALA A 86 -20.12 0.01 0.49
CA ALA A 86 -18.84 -0.66 0.25
C ALA A 86 -17.75 0.06 1.04
N THR A 87 -16.77 -0.69 1.53
CA THR A 87 -15.59 -0.14 2.18
C THR A 87 -14.43 -0.16 1.19
N THR A 88 -13.78 0.98 1.02
CA THR A 88 -12.55 1.06 0.22
C THR A 88 -11.44 0.24 0.87
N LEU A 89 -10.51 -0.26 0.06
CA LEU A 89 -9.33 -0.94 0.58
C LEU A 89 -8.52 0.00 1.48
N ALA A 90 -7.88 -0.55 2.51
CA ALA A 90 -6.86 0.18 3.25
C ALA A 90 -5.66 0.46 2.33
N LEU A 91 -4.94 1.56 2.58
CA LEU A 91 -3.63 1.74 1.98
C LEU A 91 -2.71 0.63 2.53
N GLY A 92 -1.95 -0.02 1.65
CA GLY A 92 -0.88 -0.92 2.09
C GLY A 92 0.15 -0.13 2.92
N THR A 93 0.75 -0.77 3.92
CA THR A 93 1.85 -0.16 4.68
C THR A 93 3.11 -0.09 3.82
N GLU A 94 4.06 0.77 4.17
CA GLU A 94 5.37 0.82 3.50
C GLU A 94 6.03 -0.56 3.49
N ALA A 95 6.03 -1.28 4.62
CA ALA A 95 6.61 -2.62 4.70
C ALA A 95 5.92 -3.66 3.83
N SER A 96 4.62 -3.53 3.57
CA SER A 96 3.90 -4.45 2.66
C SER A 96 4.36 -4.31 1.21
N ASN A 97 4.86 -3.14 0.84
CA ASN A 97 5.34 -2.80 -0.50
C ASN A 97 6.86 -2.96 -0.68
N LEU A 98 7.62 -3.18 0.40
CA LEU A 98 9.04 -3.51 0.31
C LEU A 98 9.22 -4.97 -0.10
N VAL A 99 9.89 -5.20 -1.21
CA VAL A 99 10.44 -6.51 -1.60
C VAL A 99 11.91 -6.55 -1.21
N VAL A 100 12.33 -7.67 -0.61
CA VAL A 100 13.73 -7.94 -0.25
C VAL A 100 14.12 -9.27 -0.88
N ASP A 101 15.08 -9.26 -1.79
CA ASP A 101 15.60 -10.46 -2.42
C ASP A 101 16.93 -10.85 -1.77
N THR A 102 17.01 -12.08 -1.29
CA THR A 102 18.19 -12.67 -0.63
C THR A 102 18.76 -13.85 -1.41
N THR A 103 18.29 -14.12 -2.63
CA THR A 103 18.69 -15.29 -3.43
C THR A 103 20.15 -15.26 -3.87
N SER A 104 20.73 -14.06 -4.00
CA SER A 104 22.12 -13.86 -4.44
C SER A 104 23.06 -13.53 -3.29
N VAL A 105 22.64 -13.81 -2.05
CA VAL A 105 23.42 -13.51 -0.86
C VAL A 105 24.71 -14.30 -0.80
N VAL A 106 25.82 -13.61 -0.52
CA VAL A 106 27.16 -14.20 -0.41
C VAL A 106 27.99 -13.50 0.68
N VAL A 107 29.04 -14.18 1.13
CA VAL A 107 30.09 -13.58 1.98
C VAL A 107 31.21 -12.99 1.12
N GLY A 108 31.51 -11.70 1.30
CA GLY A 108 32.63 -11.00 0.67
C GLY A 108 33.59 -10.32 1.66
N GLY A 109 34.41 -9.39 1.16
CA GLY A 109 35.24 -8.49 1.97
C GLY A 109 36.20 -9.18 2.94
N GLY A 110 36.89 -10.24 2.50
CA GLY A 110 37.77 -11.01 3.40
C GLY A 110 37.00 -11.79 4.47
N SER A 111 35.83 -12.33 4.11
CA SER A 111 34.93 -13.11 4.97
C SER A 111 34.15 -12.31 6.01
N LYS A 112 34.00 -10.99 5.86
CA LYS A 112 33.42 -10.09 6.87
C LYS A 112 32.24 -9.27 6.38
N THR A 113 31.81 -9.48 5.14
CA THR A 113 30.75 -8.68 4.53
C THR A 113 29.64 -9.59 4.06
N LEU A 114 28.41 -9.31 4.47
CA LEU A 114 27.20 -9.84 3.87
C LEU A 114 26.80 -8.90 2.73
N GLN A 115 26.57 -9.44 1.54
CA GLN A 115 26.23 -8.67 0.33
C GLN A 115 25.34 -9.52 -0.60
N GLY A 116 24.81 -8.91 -1.66
CA GLY A 116 23.96 -9.60 -2.64
C GLY A 116 22.46 -9.59 -2.26
N ILE A 117 22.06 -8.73 -1.33
CA ILE A 117 20.66 -8.44 -1.02
C ILE A 117 20.20 -7.27 -1.89
N THR A 118 19.00 -7.34 -2.43
CA THR A 118 18.37 -6.19 -3.12
C THR A 118 17.06 -5.79 -2.47
N LEU A 119 16.68 -4.54 -2.66
CA LEU A 119 15.49 -3.91 -2.12
C LEU A 119 14.71 -3.27 -3.28
N GLU A 120 13.39 -3.41 -3.28
CA GLU A 120 12.53 -2.80 -4.28
C GLU A 120 11.24 -2.30 -3.63
N ASN A 121 10.79 -1.11 -4.04
CA ASN A 121 9.46 -0.59 -3.73
C ASN A 121 8.48 -0.95 -4.86
N THR A 122 7.57 -1.89 -4.59
CA THR A 122 6.51 -2.29 -5.52
C THR A 122 5.18 -1.56 -5.29
N GLY A 123 5.15 -0.60 -4.37
CA GLY A 123 3.97 0.17 -3.99
C GLY A 123 3.74 1.39 -4.87
N ALA A 124 2.62 2.09 -4.62
CA ALA A 124 2.23 3.33 -5.30
C ALA A 124 2.68 4.62 -4.59
N SER A 125 3.38 4.47 -3.46
CA SER A 125 3.93 5.57 -2.65
C SER A 125 5.37 5.24 -2.27
N ASN A 126 6.16 6.26 -1.94
CA ASN A 126 7.54 6.06 -1.49
C ASN A 126 7.59 5.27 -0.18
N ILE A 127 8.65 4.49 -0.01
CA ILE A 127 9.00 3.82 1.25
C ILE A 127 10.20 4.52 1.83
N THR A 128 10.24 4.73 3.14
CA THR A 128 11.42 5.24 3.83
C THR A 128 11.82 4.31 4.95
N ILE A 129 12.97 3.65 4.82
CA ILE A 129 13.56 2.81 5.87
C ILE A 129 14.30 3.73 6.84
N THR A 130 13.94 3.68 8.13
CA THR A 130 14.48 4.55 9.18
C THR A 130 15.35 3.78 10.18
N GLU A 131 15.00 2.51 10.44
CA GLU A 131 15.76 1.65 11.32
C GLU A 131 15.94 0.26 10.71
N MET A 132 17.04 -0.38 11.09
CA MET A 132 17.30 -1.79 10.82
C MET A 132 17.69 -2.50 12.11
N THR A 133 17.24 -3.73 12.28
CA THR A 133 17.78 -4.65 13.28
C THR A 133 18.34 -5.86 12.56
N VAL A 134 19.64 -6.09 12.70
CA VAL A 134 20.29 -7.28 12.15
C VAL A 134 20.65 -8.18 13.31
N SER A 135 20.12 -9.40 13.29
CA SER A 135 20.49 -10.47 14.21
C SER A 135 21.23 -11.57 13.49
N TRP A 136 22.07 -12.28 14.22
CA TRP A 136 22.85 -13.37 13.69
C TRP A 136 23.13 -14.47 14.72
N THR A 137 23.28 -15.70 14.21
CA THR A 137 23.61 -16.92 14.96
C THR A 137 24.67 -17.75 14.21
N GLY A 138 25.36 -18.68 14.89
CA GLY A 138 26.39 -19.55 14.28
C GLY A 138 27.78 -18.92 14.08
N GLY A 139 27.88 -17.58 14.10
CA GLY A 139 29.13 -16.83 13.89
C GLY A 139 30.05 -16.69 15.11
N ALA A 140 31.20 -16.05 14.91
CA ALA A 140 32.20 -15.84 15.96
C ALA A 140 31.65 -15.04 17.16
N SER A 141 31.94 -15.51 18.38
CA SER A 141 31.51 -14.83 19.62
C SER A 141 32.02 -13.38 19.67
N GLY A 142 31.19 -12.47 20.15
CA GLY A 142 31.51 -11.04 20.26
C GLY A 142 31.69 -10.33 18.92
N ASN A 143 31.23 -10.92 17.81
CA ASN A 143 31.14 -10.20 16.54
C ASN A 143 30.25 -8.95 16.70
N LYS A 144 30.58 -7.89 15.96
CA LYS A 144 29.85 -6.62 15.94
C LYS A 144 29.55 -6.26 14.50
N MET A 145 28.35 -5.79 14.23
CA MET A 145 28.04 -5.12 12.97
C MET A 145 28.71 -3.74 12.98
N LYS A 146 29.32 -3.39 11.85
CA LYS A 146 30.19 -2.21 11.72
C LYS A 146 29.58 -1.15 10.81
N THR A 147 29.15 -1.52 9.61
CA THR A 147 28.57 -0.58 8.65
C THR A 147 27.40 -1.23 7.91
N ILE A 148 26.47 -0.38 7.47
CA ILE A 148 25.46 -0.74 6.47
C ILE A 148 25.59 0.27 5.32
N THR A 149 25.62 -0.22 4.09
CA THR A 149 25.64 0.59 2.86
C THR A 149 24.49 0.17 1.97
N ILE A 150 23.70 1.13 1.51
CA ILE A 150 22.57 0.95 0.58
C ILE A 150 22.74 1.92 -0.58
N ASP A 151 22.64 1.42 -1.80
CA ASP A 151 22.79 2.18 -3.06
C ASP A 151 24.01 3.12 -3.06
N GLY A 152 25.16 2.59 -2.66
CA GLY A 152 26.44 3.30 -2.55
C GLY A 152 26.55 4.25 -1.35
N THR A 153 25.48 4.45 -0.58
CA THR A 153 25.44 5.35 0.58
C THR A 153 25.64 4.57 1.88
N GLN A 154 26.62 4.96 2.69
CA GLN A 154 26.77 4.40 4.04
C GLN A 154 25.68 4.98 4.94
N VAL A 155 24.68 4.16 5.27
CA VAL A 155 23.53 4.56 6.09
C VAL A 155 23.76 4.30 7.58
N PHE A 156 24.75 3.47 7.93
CA PHE A 156 25.14 3.24 9.32
C PHE A 156 26.65 3.02 9.46
N SER A 157 27.20 3.48 10.59
CA SER A 157 28.55 3.18 11.06
C SER A 157 28.59 3.12 12.59
N GLY A 158 29.12 2.04 13.16
CA GLY A 158 29.15 1.87 14.61
C GLY A 158 29.70 0.53 15.11
N ASN A 159 29.28 0.14 16.30
CA ASN A 159 29.55 -1.16 16.92
C ASN A 159 28.23 -1.74 17.45
N SER A 160 27.42 -2.30 16.58
CA SER A 160 26.11 -2.83 16.97
C SER A 160 26.21 -4.31 17.37
N ASN A 161 25.49 -4.69 18.42
CA ASN A 161 25.35 -6.09 18.82
C ASN A 161 24.28 -6.78 17.96
N SER A 162 24.32 -8.10 17.92
CA SER A 162 23.26 -8.91 17.31
C SER A 162 21.91 -8.54 17.91
N GLY A 163 20.93 -8.23 17.05
CA GLY A 163 19.55 -7.92 17.46
C GLY A 163 19.36 -6.54 18.08
N SER A 164 20.36 -5.65 18.05
CA SER A 164 20.19 -4.27 18.50
C SER A 164 19.54 -3.41 17.41
N ILE A 165 18.55 -2.61 17.81
CA ILE A 165 17.96 -1.58 16.95
C ILE A 165 19.07 -0.62 16.51
N THR A 166 19.14 -0.39 15.21
CA THR A 166 20.13 0.46 14.59
C THR A 166 19.40 1.54 13.79
N ASN A 167 19.40 2.77 14.32
CA ASN A 167 18.94 3.92 13.56
C ASN A 167 19.90 4.15 12.38
N ILE A 168 19.35 4.24 11.18
CA ILE A 168 20.15 4.47 9.97
C ILE A 168 19.91 5.90 9.48
N THR A 169 20.71 6.33 8.51
CA THR A 169 20.33 7.46 7.67
C THR A 169 19.14 7.01 6.82
N ASP A 170 18.05 7.76 6.90
CA ASP A 170 16.80 7.44 6.20
C ASP A 170 17.06 7.10 4.73
N THR A 171 16.58 5.93 4.33
CA THR A 171 16.75 5.40 2.98
C THR A 171 15.42 5.44 2.26
N LEU A 172 15.31 6.34 1.28
CA LEU A 172 14.12 6.51 0.45
C LEU A 172 14.15 5.55 -0.73
N LEU A 173 13.14 4.68 -0.84
CA LEU A 173 12.86 3.91 -2.05
C LEU A 173 11.69 4.57 -2.78
N ALA A 174 12.00 5.29 -3.84
CA ALA A 174 11.00 6.02 -4.63
C ALA A 174 10.04 5.05 -5.34
N THR A 175 8.80 5.50 -5.51
CA THR A 175 7.79 4.81 -6.33
C THR A 175 8.32 4.64 -7.75
N GLY A 176 8.41 3.40 -8.25
CA GLY A 176 8.96 3.13 -9.59
C GLY A 176 10.48 3.35 -9.70
N GLY A 177 11.22 3.43 -8.58
CA GLY A 177 12.68 3.59 -8.56
C GLY A 177 13.46 2.35 -8.99
N GLY A 178 12.78 1.21 -9.15
CA GLY A 178 13.40 -0.07 -9.49
C GLY A 178 14.10 -0.74 -8.31
N VAL A 179 14.92 -1.75 -8.63
CA VAL A 179 15.68 -2.55 -7.66
C VAL A 179 16.97 -1.82 -7.30
N ILE A 180 17.22 -1.62 -6.01
CA ILE A 180 18.46 -1.04 -5.46
C ILE A 180 19.22 -2.07 -4.60
N PRO A 181 20.56 -1.99 -4.51
CA PRO A 181 21.33 -2.91 -3.69
C PRO A 181 21.38 -2.48 -2.22
N LEU A 182 21.24 -3.43 -1.31
CA LEU A 182 21.83 -3.35 0.03
C LEU A 182 23.27 -3.82 -0.11
N ASP A 183 24.16 -2.91 -0.51
CA ASP A 183 25.52 -3.23 -0.98
C ASP A 183 26.32 -4.07 0.00
N SER A 184 26.27 -3.69 1.29
CA SER A 184 27.06 -4.37 2.31
C SER A 184 26.52 -4.17 3.72
N ILE A 185 26.54 -5.25 4.48
CA ILE A 185 26.56 -5.22 5.95
C ILE A 185 27.90 -5.80 6.39
N THR A 186 28.73 -4.99 7.04
CA THR A 186 30.08 -5.41 7.45
C THR A 186 30.16 -5.77 8.93
N PHE A 187 31.08 -6.67 9.25
CA PHE A 187 31.24 -7.23 10.60
C PHE A 187 32.69 -7.14 11.07
N SER A 188 32.89 -7.08 12.39
CA SER A 188 34.22 -6.98 13.00
C SER A 188 35.01 -8.29 12.90
N LYS A 189 34.31 -9.42 12.82
CA LYS A 189 34.87 -10.77 12.71
C LYS A 189 34.31 -11.50 11.49
N ASN A 190 34.96 -12.60 11.13
CA ASN A 190 34.54 -13.41 10.01
C ASN A 190 33.14 -13.99 10.25
N ILE A 191 32.34 -14.04 9.19
CA ILE A 191 30.95 -14.50 9.18
C ILE A 191 30.64 -15.79 8.40
N PRO A 192 31.58 -16.59 7.84
CA PRO A 192 31.22 -17.89 7.27
C PRO A 192 30.47 -18.78 8.28
N GLY A 193 29.42 -19.46 7.84
CA GLY A 193 28.56 -20.30 8.69
C GLY A 193 27.62 -19.52 9.61
N THR A 194 27.44 -18.22 9.39
CA THR A 194 26.52 -17.37 10.16
C THR A 194 25.15 -17.32 9.46
N THR A 195 24.07 -17.49 10.22
CA THR A 195 22.69 -17.24 9.75
C THR A 195 22.25 -15.86 10.22
N PHE A 196 21.62 -15.07 9.35
CA PHE A 196 21.16 -13.71 9.63
C PHE A 196 19.64 -13.59 9.54
N ASP A 197 19.09 -12.71 10.37
CA ASP A 197 17.77 -12.13 10.17
C ASP A 197 17.89 -10.61 10.13
N ILE A 198 17.06 -9.97 9.30
CA ILE A 198 17.02 -8.52 9.13
C ILE A 198 15.57 -8.05 9.28
N LEU A 199 15.34 -7.20 10.28
CA LEU A 199 14.10 -6.46 10.45
C LEU A 199 14.32 -5.03 9.93
N PHE A 200 13.53 -4.62 8.94
CA PHE A 200 13.45 -3.24 8.47
C PHE A 200 12.26 -2.56 9.14
N THR A 201 12.46 -1.36 9.68
CA THR A 201 11.40 -0.49 10.19
C THR A 201 11.26 0.71 9.26
N MET A 202 10.02 0.99 8.88
CA MET A 202 9.67 2.06 7.97
C MET A 202 9.23 3.32 8.70
N SER A 203 9.09 4.43 7.97
CA SER A 203 8.66 5.72 8.55
C SER A 203 7.21 5.72 9.06
N ASP A 204 6.36 4.84 8.51
CA ASP A 204 5.00 4.57 9.00
C ASP A 204 4.95 3.58 10.18
N ALA A 205 6.11 3.24 10.76
CA ALA A 205 6.32 2.26 11.82
C ALA A 205 5.97 0.80 11.46
N SER A 206 5.59 0.52 10.22
CA SER A 206 5.44 -0.86 9.75
C SER A 206 6.81 -1.54 9.62
N THR A 207 6.83 -2.87 9.74
CA THR A 207 8.09 -3.62 9.72
C THR A 207 8.07 -4.78 8.72
N LYS A 208 9.22 -5.06 8.11
CA LYS A 208 9.46 -6.22 7.24
C LYS A 208 10.57 -7.07 7.85
N ASN A 209 10.27 -8.32 8.19
CA ASN A 209 11.28 -9.25 8.69
C ASN A 209 11.71 -10.23 7.58
N VAL A 210 13.02 -10.40 7.40
CA VAL A 210 13.63 -11.32 6.44
C VAL A 210 14.53 -12.25 7.23
N THR A 211 14.17 -13.52 7.33
CA THR A 211 14.80 -14.48 8.25
C THR A 211 15.57 -15.58 7.52
N GLY A 212 16.48 -16.22 8.23
CA GLY A 212 17.17 -17.43 7.75
C GLY A 212 18.14 -17.19 6.60
N ILE A 213 18.66 -15.97 6.47
CA ILE A 213 19.60 -15.60 5.41
C ILE A 213 20.92 -16.33 5.67
N THR A 214 21.31 -17.21 4.75
CA THR A 214 22.53 -18.03 4.83
C THR A 214 23.40 -17.81 3.58
N PRO A 215 24.50 -17.05 3.69
CA PRO A 215 25.43 -16.79 2.60
C PRO A 215 26.43 -17.92 2.31
#